data_AF-A0A518BEI5-F1
#
_entry.id   AF-A0A518BEI5-F1
#
_cell.length_a   1.000
_cell.length_b   1.000
_cell.length_c   1.000
_cell.angle_alpha   90.00
_cell.angle_beta   90.00
_cell.angle_gamma   90.00
#
_symmetry.space_group_name_H-M   'P 1'
#
loop_
_entity.id
_entity.type
_entity.pdbx_description
1 polymer ?
#
loop_
_entity_poly.entity_id
_entity_poly.type
_entity_poly.pdbx_seq_one_letter_code
_entity_poly.pdbx_strand_id
1 'polypeptide(L)'
;MTRRSTSPGARGFALALVLGVAAAATGCAGPGGGSPAVLDKAVELAHWMVGSFDSADQAAQAPDDYLDIHLETVRIWTDRSDGPWLYVEQAAATALDRPYRQRVYHLVRDGAGVRSDVYELPGDPLALAGAWRDPARLAGLGPRDLIRREGCSIWLRRTPTGWVGSTRGQDCASSLGDAVYATSEVTITATSLSSWDRGFDANGEQVWGAAAGGYRFVKRR
;
A
#
# COMPACT_ATOMS: atom_id res chain seq x y z
N MET A 1 101.07 -10.63 -5.82
CA MET A 1 100.77 -10.55 -4.38
C MET A 1 99.38 -9.93 -4.22
N THR A 2 98.45 -10.65 -3.54
CA THR A 2 97.29 -10.16 -2.73
C THR A 2 96.35 -9.08 -3.32
N ARG A 3 95.02 -9.07 -3.18
CA ARG A 3 93.98 -9.89 -2.53
C ARG A 3 92.62 -9.28 -2.95
N ARG A 4 91.61 -10.14 -3.15
CA ARG A 4 90.18 -10.08 -2.71
C ARG A 4 89.23 -8.90 -3.03
N SER A 5 88.01 -9.34 -3.43
CA SER A 5 86.64 -8.92 -3.00
C SER A 5 86.07 -7.63 -3.65
N THR A 6 84.80 -7.50 -4.08
CA THR A 6 83.52 -8.15 -3.72
C THR A 6 82.44 -7.87 -4.78
N SER A 7 81.66 -8.89 -5.17
CA SER A 7 80.20 -9.02 -5.46
C SER A 7 79.32 -7.89 -6.10
N PRO A 8 78.17 -8.24 -6.73
CA PRO A 8 77.75 -7.72 -8.04
C PRO A 8 76.34 -7.07 -8.09
N GLY A 9 75.99 -6.49 -9.24
CA GLY A 9 74.61 -6.06 -9.58
C GLY A 9 74.36 -6.07 -11.09
N ALA A 10 73.47 -6.97 -11.52
CA ALA A 10 73.13 -7.36 -12.90
C ALA A 10 72.52 -6.20 -13.73
N ARG A 11 73.07 -5.88 -14.91
CA ARG A 11 72.74 -6.36 -16.28
C ARG A 11 71.32 -6.01 -16.77
N GLY A 12 71.27 -5.05 -17.70
CA GLY A 12 70.13 -4.75 -18.57
C GLY A 12 70.15 -5.51 -19.91
N PHE A 13 69.58 -4.84 -20.94
CA PHE A 13 69.20 -5.29 -22.30
C PHE A 13 67.84 -6.00 -22.38
N ALA A 14 67.05 -5.92 -23.45
CA ALA A 14 66.87 -4.97 -24.54
C ALA A 14 65.58 -5.40 -25.29
N LEU A 15 65.07 -4.46 -26.08
CA LEU A 15 63.94 -4.49 -26.99
C LEU A 15 63.92 -5.69 -27.97
N ALA A 16 62.75 -6.32 -28.18
CA ALA A 16 62.42 -6.98 -29.45
C ALA A 16 60.90 -7.09 -29.70
N LEU A 17 60.56 -6.82 -30.96
CA LEU A 17 59.28 -6.81 -31.68
C LEU A 17 58.35 -8.01 -31.40
N VAL A 18 57.03 -7.78 -31.26
CA VAL A 18 56.01 -8.83 -31.42
C VAL A 18 54.91 -8.33 -32.37
N LEU A 19 54.71 -9.11 -33.44
CA LEU A 19 53.63 -8.97 -34.43
C LEU A 19 52.26 -9.20 -33.79
N GLY A 20 51.27 -8.43 -34.25
CA GLY A 20 49.88 -8.56 -33.83
C GLY A 20 49.20 -9.83 -34.34
N VAL A 21 48.29 -10.35 -33.52
CA VAL A 21 47.10 -11.10 -33.92
C VAL A 21 45.96 -10.61 -33.03
N ALA A 22 44.94 -10.00 -33.64
CA ALA A 22 43.70 -9.63 -32.98
C ALA A 22 42.84 -10.89 -32.78
N ALA A 23 42.59 -11.26 -31.53
CA ALA A 23 41.58 -12.24 -31.16
C ALA A 23 40.43 -11.51 -30.45
N ALA A 24 39.25 -11.58 -31.06
CA ALA A 24 38.02 -11.00 -30.55
C ALA A 24 37.65 -11.61 -29.19
N ALA A 25 37.39 -10.76 -28.20
CA ALA A 25 36.90 -11.15 -26.89
C ALA A 25 35.41 -11.52 -26.99
N THR A 26 35.08 -12.81 -27.05
CA THR A 26 33.72 -13.29 -26.82
C THR A 26 33.45 -13.26 -25.33
N GLY A 27 32.99 -12.12 -24.82
CA GLY A 27 32.48 -12.00 -23.46
C GLY A 27 31.16 -12.75 -23.34
N CYS A 28 31.15 -13.87 -22.61
CA CYS A 28 29.92 -14.47 -22.11
C CYS A 28 29.35 -13.53 -21.04
N ALA A 29 28.45 -12.62 -21.44
CA ALA A 29 27.57 -11.95 -20.51
C ALA A 29 26.55 -12.98 -20.00
N GLY A 30 26.76 -13.49 -18.79
CA GLY A 30 25.75 -14.27 -18.08
C GLY A 30 24.50 -13.41 -17.84
N PRO A 31 23.30 -14.01 -17.80
CA PRO A 31 22.08 -13.27 -17.51
C PRO A 31 22.23 -12.64 -16.13
N GLY A 32 22.09 -11.32 -16.08
CA GLY A 32 22.23 -10.51 -14.87
C GLY A 32 21.38 -11.10 -13.75
N GLY A 33 22.01 -11.28 -12.59
CA GLY A 33 21.32 -11.62 -11.36
C GLY A 33 20.21 -10.60 -11.12
N GLY A 34 18.96 -11.06 -11.22
CA GLY A 34 17.81 -10.29 -10.76
C GLY A 34 18.04 -9.92 -9.31
N SER A 35 18.17 -8.63 -9.03
CA SER A 35 17.98 -8.10 -7.69
C SER A 35 16.66 -8.68 -7.16
N PRO A 36 16.57 -9.10 -5.87
CA PRO A 36 15.32 -9.62 -5.32
C PRO A 36 14.21 -8.63 -5.69
N ALA A 37 13.20 -9.12 -6.40
CA ALA A 37 12.21 -8.26 -7.03
C ALA A 37 11.64 -7.31 -5.98
N VAL A 38 12.00 -6.03 -6.08
CA VAL A 38 11.43 -4.99 -5.23
C VAL A 38 9.95 -4.98 -5.59
N LEU A 39 9.11 -5.51 -4.71
CA LEU A 39 7.66 -5.49 -4.89
C LEU A 39 7.25 -4.06 -5.20
N ASP A 40 6.44 -3.90 -6.24
CA ASP A 40 5.83 -2.61 -6.53
C ASP A 40 5.18 -2.08 -5.25
N LYS A 41 5.44 -0.82 -4.89
CA LYS A 41 5.00 -0.23 -3.61
C LYS A 41 3.49 -0.32 -3.41
N ALA A 42 2.72 -0.17 -4.48
CA ALA A 42 1.27 -0.33 -4.42
C ALA A 42 0.89 -1.81 -4.23
N VAL A 43 1.63 -2.75 -4.83
CA VAL A 43 1.46 -4.20 -4.62
C VAL A 43 1.83 -4.63 -3.20
N GLU A 44 2.90 -4.10 -2.62
CA GLU A 44 3.26 -4.32 -1.20
C GLU A 44 2.14 -3.82 -0.28
N LEU A 45 1.68 -2.59 -0.48
CA LEU A 45 0.57 -2.03 0.29
C LEU A 45 -0.70 -2.87 0.14
N ALA A 46 -1.05 -3.28 -1.08
CA ALA A 46 -2.19 -4.15 -1.35
C ALA A 46 -2.08 -5.47 -0.58
N HIS A 47 -0.90 -6.08 -0.55
CA HIS A 47 -0.66 -7.34 0.16
C HIS A 47 -0.94 -7.20 1.67
N TRP A 48 -0.59 -6.05 2.26
CA TRP A 48 -0.88 -5.80 3.67
C TRP A 48 -2.36 -5.52 3.92
N MET A 49 -3.01 -4.76 3.03
CA MET A 49 -4.44 -4.39 3.16
C MET A 49 -5.40 -5.54 2.89
N VAL A 50 -5.05 -6.53 2.06
CA VAL A 50 -5.90 -7.68 1.77
C VAL A 50 -5.95 -8.62 2.95
N GLY A 51 -7.16 -9.05 3.33
CA GLY A 51 -7.39 -9.93 4.47
C GLY A 51 -8.65 -9.55 5.23
N SER A 52 -8.80 -10.16 6.40
CA SER A 52 -9.87 -9.82 7.34
C SER A 52 -9.30 -9.26 8.59
N PHE A 53 -9.90 -8.18 9.04
CA PHE A 53 -9.48 -7.48 10.23
C PHE A 53 -10.69 -7.21 11.11
N ASP A 54 -10.47 -7.05 12.41
CA ASP A 54 -11.50 -6.59 13.32
C ASP A 54 -10.93 -5.71 14.42
N SER A 55 -11.80 -4.91 15.02
CA SER A 55 -11.50 -4.08 16.19
C SER A 55 -11.97 -4.72 17.50
N ALA A 56 -12.20 -6.04 17.55
CA ALA A 56 -12.75 -6.73 18.71
C ALA A 56 -11.91 -6.50 19.97
N ASP A 57 -10.58 -6.54 19.85
CA ASP A 57 -9.67 -6.29 20.98
C ASP A 57 -9.81 -4.86 21.54
N GLN A 58 -10.04 -3.87 20.66
CA GLN A 58 -10.26 -2.47 21.06
C GLN A 58 -11.64 -2.29 21.70
N ALA A 59 -12.68 -2.87 21.09
CA ALA A 59 -14.05 -2.82 21.59
C ALA A 59 -14.17 -3.47 22.97
N ALA A 60 -13.48 -4.59 23.21
CA ALA A 60 -13.44 -5.24 24.52
C ALA A 60 -12.76 -4.38 25.59
N GLN A 61 -11.78 -3.55 25.22
CA GLN A 61 -11.05 -2.67 26.14
C GLN A 61 -11.81 -1.38 26.46
N ALA A 62 -12.61 -0.88 25.53
CA ALA A 62 -13.35 0.38 25.67
C ALA A 62 -14.72 0.29 24.96
N PRO A 63 -15.66 -0.51 25.50
CA PRO A 63 -16.91 -0.86 24.84
C PRO A 63 -17.89 0.32 24.70
N ASP A 64 -17.75 1.35 25.53
CA ASP A 64 -18.57 2.56 25.45
C ASP A 64 -18.10 3.49 24.31
N ASP A 65 -16.84 3.35 23.86
CA ASP A 65 -16.22 4.22 22.85
C ASP A 65 -16.09 3.56 21.47
N TYR A 66 -15.94 2.23 21.42
CA TYR A 66 -15.66 1.50 20.19
C TYR A 66 -16.57 0.29 20.03
N LEU A 67 -17.13 0.17 18.83
CA LEU A 67 -17.84 -1.03 18.40
C LEU A 67 -16.86 -2.10 17.91
N ASP A 68 -17.27 -3.35 17.98
CA ASP A 68 -16.58 -4.43 17.27
C ASP A 68 -16.94 -4.35 15.77
N ILE A 69 -15.99 -3.87 14.98
CA ILE A 69 -16.13 -3.62 13.55
C ILE A 69 -15.19 -4.55 12.80
N HIS A 70 -15.72 -5.23 11.79
CA HIS A 70 -14.98 -6.10 10.90
C HIS A 70 -14.73 -5.41 9.56
N LEU A 71 -13.52 -5.60 9.03
CA LEU A 71 -13.11 -5.19 7.69
C LEU A 71 -12.79 -6.42 6.86
N GLU A 72 -13.36 -6.52 5.68
CA GLU A 72 -13.10 -7.59 4.73
C GLU A 72 -12.59 -6.99 3.43
N THR A 73 -11.32 -7.27 3.07
CA THR A 73 -10.66 -6.66 1.92
C THR A 73 -10.10 -7.72 0.97
N VAL A 74 -10.49 -7.67 -0.30
CA VAL A 74 -10.03 -8.59 -1.35
C VAL A 74 -9.55 -7.86 -2.59
N ARG A 75 -8.63 -8.49 -3.34
CA ARG A 75 -8.24 -8.02 -4.66
C ARG A 75 -9.39 -8.25 -5.64
N ILE A 76 -9.65 -7.27 -6.50
CA ILE A 76 -10.53 -7.40 -7.66
C ILE A 76 -9.76 -7.01 -8.93
N TRP A 77 -10.27 -7.43 -10.08
CA TRP A 77 -9.71 -7.11 -11.40
C TRP A 77 -8.18 -7.31 -11.46
N THR A 78 -7.72 -8.50 -11.06
CA THR A 78 -6.30 -8.81 -10.84
C THR A 78 -5.44 -8.77 -12.09
N ASP A 79 -6.06 -8.85 -13.27
CA ASP A 79 -5.37 -8.84 -14.56
C ASP A 79 -5.01 -7.42 -15.04
N ARG A 80 -5.38 -6.39 -14.28
CA ARG A 80 -5.06 -5.00 -14.61
C ARG A 80 -3.62 -4.65 -14.28
N SER A 81 -2.99 -3.86 -15.15
CA SER A 81 -1.62 -3.37 -14.99
C SER A 81 -1.52 -1.95 -14.42
N ASP A 82 -2.65 -1.28 -14.19
CA ASP A 82 -2.70 0.11 -13.71
C ASP A 82 -2.67 0.24 -12.19
N GLY A 83 -2.36 -0.86 -11.49
CA GLY A 83 -2.19 -0.91 -10.04
C GLY A 83 -3.27 -1.75 -9.34
N PRO A 84 -3.10 -2.01 -8.04
CA PRO A 84 -4.04 -2.82 -7.28
C PRO A 84 -5.43 -2.19 -7.07
N TRP A 85 -6.48 -2.87 -7.54
CA TRP A 85 -7.88 -2.62 -7.14
C TRP A 85 -8.34 -3.52 -5.99
N LEU A 86 -8.91 -2.92 -4.94
CA LEU A 86 -9.39 -3.60 -3.73
C LEU A 86 -10.87 -3.36 -3.54
N TYR A 87 -11.63 -4.41 -3.23
CA TYR A 87 -12.97 -4.29 -2.72
C TYR A 87 -12.96 -4.44 -1.20
N VAL A 88 -13.67 -3.56 -0.49
CA VAL A 88 -13.68 -3.49 0.98
C VAL A 88 -15.11 -3.42 1.50
N GLU A 89 -15.42 -4.27 2.48
CA GLU A 89 -16.63 -4.18 3.30
C GLU A 89 -16.28 -3.84 4.75
N GLN A 90 -17.10 -3.00 5.38
CA GLN A 90 -17.04 -2.69 6.80
C GLN A 90 -18.40 -2.96 7.44
N ALA A 91 -18.42 -3.79 8.47
CA ALA A 91 -19.66 -4.20 9.15
C ALA A 91 -19.44 -4.28 10.67
N ALA A 92 -20.49 -4.02 11.45
CA ALA A 92 -20.46 -4.35 12.87
C ALA A 92 -20.55 -5.86 13.06
N ALA A 93 -19.93 -6.40 14.11
CA ALA A 93 -19.96 -7.83 14.44
C ALA A 93 -21.40 -8.38 14.58
N THR A 94 -22.35 -7.52 14.96
CA THR A 94 -23.78 -7.86 15.10
C THR A 94 -24.55 -7.91 13.78
N ALA A 95 -23.95 -7.51 12.66
CA ALA A 95 -24.60 -7.41 11.35
C ALA A 95 -23.61 -7.59 10.19
N LEU A 96 -22.83 -8.68 10.20
CA LEU A 96 -21.79 -8.98 9.20
C LEU A 96 -22.30 -9.15 7.76
N ASP A 97 -23.59 -9.45 7.59
CA ASP A 97 -24.26 -9.58 6.30
C ASP A 97 -24.82 -8.24 5.77
N ARG A 98 -24.78 -7.19 6.58
CA ARG A 98 -25.27 -5.85 6.25
C ARG A 98 -24.19 -4.79 6.52
N PRO A 99 -23.11 -4.79 5.73
CA PRO A 99 -22.04 -3.81 5.88
C PRO A 99 -22.60 -2.39 5.72
N TYR A 100 -22.26 -1.51 6.65
CA TYR A 100 -22.69 -0.11 6.59
C TYR A 100 -21.85 0.70 5.61
N ARG A 101 -20.67 0.19 5.22
CA ARG A 101 -19.78 0.82 4.24
C ARG A 101 -19.18 -0.22 3.33
N GLN A 102 -19.35 -0.03 2.03
CA GLN A 102 -18.65 -0.77 0.99
C GLN A 102 -17.92 0.24 0.10
N ARG A 103 -16.66 -0.04 -0.25
CA ARG A 103 -15.84 0.82 -1.12
C ARG A 103 -15.00 -0.01 -2.06
N VAL A 104 -14.59 0.61 -3.17
CA VAL A 104 -13.50 0.13 -3.99
C VAL A 104 -12.32 1.09 -3.83
N TYR A 105 -11.12 0.56 -3.63
CA TYR A 105 -9.89 1.33 -3.59
C TYR A 105 -9.00 1.02 -4.78
N HIS A 106 -8.39 2.03 -5.37
CA HIS A 106 -7.36 1.87 -6.40
C HIS A 106 -6.03 2.42 -5.88
N LEU A 107 -5.05 1.54 -5.74
CA LEU A 107 -3.72 1.89 -5.28
C LEU A 107 -2.82 2.23 -6.46
N VAL A 108 -2.40 3.50 -6.53
CA VAL A 108 -1.60 4.06 -7.61
C VAL A 108 -0.26 4.50 -7.05
N ARG A 109 0.83 4.11 -7.69
CA ARG A 109 2.17 4.62 -7.36
C ARG A 109 2.20 6.14 -7.49
N ASP A 110 2.75 6.81 -6.48
CA ASP A 110 2.90 8.26 -6.45
C ASP A 110 4.30 8.64 -5.95
N GLY A 111 5.24 8.80 -6.88
CA GLY A 111 6.65 9.06 -6.56
C GLY A 111 7.23 8.02 -5.59
N ALA A 112 7.59 8.47 -4.38
CA ALA A 112 8.10 7.61 -3.32
C ALA A 112 7.00 6.94 -2.47
N GLY A 113 5.74 7.33 -2.62
CA GLY A 113 4.58 6.84 -1.90
C GLY A 113 3.58 6.09 -2.78
N VAL A 114 2.38 5.94 -2.24
CA VAL A 114 1.21 5.34 -2.90
C VAL A 114 0.00 6.23 -2.61
N ARG A 115 -0.79 6.51 -3.63
CA ARG A 115 -2.11 7.14 -3.49
C ARG A 115 -3.17 6.06 -3.54
N SER A 116 -4.06 6.03 -2.55
CA SER A 116 -5.25 5.17 -2.53
C SER A 116 -6.46 6.02 -2.92
N ASP A 117 -6.96 5.85 -4.14
CA ASP A 117 -8.22 6.47 -4.55
C ASP A 117 -9.41 5.72 -3.99
N VAL A 118 -10.45 6.47 -3.61
CA VAL A 118 -11.66 5.93 -2.99
C VAL A 118 -12.82 6.03 -3.96
N TYR A 119 -13.52 4.92 -4.15
CA TYR A 119 -14.68 4.83 -5.01
C TYR A 119 -15.89 4.24 -4.29
N GLU A 120 -17.06 4.75 -4.63
CA GLU A 120 -18.35 4.18 -4.26
C GLU A 120 -18.85 3.23 -5.35
N LEU A 121 -19.56 2.20 -4.90
CA LEU A 121 -20.27 1.30 -5.80
C LEU A 121 -21.50 2.02 -6.38
N PRO A 122 -21.87 1.76 -7.64
CA PRO A 122 -23.11 2.28 -8.20
C PRO A 122 -24.33 1.59 -7.57
N GLY A 123 -25.49 2.26 -7.62
CA GLY A 123 -26.76 1.68 -7.19
C GLY A 123 -26.82 1.43 -5.68
N ASP A 124 -27.47 0.33 -5.28
CA ASP A 124 -27.54 -0.12 -3.88
C ASP A 124 -26.34 -1.03 -3.57
N PRO A 125 -25.36 -0.60 -2.75
CA PRO A 125 -24.21 -1.41 -2.39
C PRO A 125 -24.60 -2.71 -1.67
N LEU A 126 -25.70 -2.73 -0.90
CA LEU A 126 -26.08 -3.92 -0.12
C LEU A 126 -26.41 -5.13 -1.00
N ALA A 127 -26.78 -4.93 -2.26
CA ALA A 127 -26.93 -6.02 -3.24
C ALA A 127 -25.62 -6.81 -3.47
N LEU A 128 -24.47 -6.18 -3.18
CA LEU A 128 -23.12 -6.75 -3.28
C LEU A 128 -22.53 -7.12 -1.91
N ALA A 129 -23.29 -7.03 -0.82
CA ALA A 129 -22.82 -7.45 0.49
C ALA A 129 -22.34 -8.92 0.48
N GLY A 130 -21.21 -9.17 1.14
CA GLY A 130 -20.52 -10.45 1.13
C GLY A 130 -19.81 -10.80 -0.17
N ALA A 131 -19.68 -9.90 -1.15
CA ALA A 131 -18.97 -10.17 -2.41
C ALA A 131 -17.47 -10.40 -2.20
N TRP A 132 -16.92 -10.07 -1.02
CA TRP A 132 -15.54 -10.43 -0.68
C TRP A 132 -15.33 -11.97 -0.62
N ARG A 133 -16.38 -12.74 -0.31
CA ARG A 133 -16.34 -14.22 -0.28
C ARG A 133 -16.31 -14.82 -1.69
N ASP A 134 -16.94 -14.13 -2.63
CA ASP A 134 -17.05 -14.52 -4.03
C ASP A 134 -16.89 -13.29 -4.94
N PRO A 135 -15.63 -12.90 -5.22
CA PRO A 135 -15.36 -11.74 -6.06
C PRO A 135 -15.91 -11.83 -7.49
N ALA A 136 -16.32 -13.02 -7.96
CA ALA A 136 -16.95 -13.17 -9.27
C ALA A 136 -18.28 -12.39 -9.35
N ARG A 137 -18.94 -12.13 -8.21
CA ARG A 137 -20.12 -11.26 -8.13
C ARG A 137 -19.84 -9.82 -8.58
N LEU A 138 -18.57 -9.40 -8.59
CA LEU A 138 -18.13 -8.07 -9.03
C LEU A 138 -17.67 -8.06 -10.49
N ALA A 139 -17.71 -9.19 -11.21
CA ALA A 139 -17.21 -9.30 -12.58
C ALA A 139 -17.99 -8.44 -13.60
N GLY A 140 -19.26 -8.13 -13.32
CA GLY A 140 -20.08 -7.23 -14.13
C GLY A 140 -19.78 -5.74 -13.94
N LEU A 141 -18.99 -5.38 -12.92
CA LEU A 141 -18.54 -4.02 -12.68
C LEU A 141 -17.15 -3.80 -13.28
N GLY A 142 -16.91 -2.60 -13.77
CA GLY A 142 -15.58 -2.10 -14.10
C GLY A 142 -15.34 -0.70 -13.52
N PRO A 143 -14.11 -0.17 -13.61
CA PRO A 143 -13.77 1.15 -13.09
C PRO A 143 -14.67 2.29 -13.56
N ARG A 144 -15.20 2.21 -14.78
CA ARG A 144 -16.09 3.23 -15.37
C ARG A 144 -17.47 3.31 -14.69
N ASP A 145 -17.87 2.25 -14.00
CA ASP A 145 -19.17 2.15 -13.34
C ASP A 145 -19.08 2.69 -11.89
N LEU A 146 -17.88 2.91 -11.39
CA LEU A 146 -17.62 3.39 -10.04
C LEU A 146 -17.72 4.92 -9.96
N ILE A 147 -18.15 5.41 -8.80
CA ILE A 147 -18.22 6.86 -8.51
C ILE A 147 -17.00 7.23 -7.68
N ARG A 148 -16.08 8.01 -8.25
CA ARG A 148 -14.89 8.46 -7.53
C ARG A 148 -15.26 9.48 -6.46
N ARG A 149 -14.74 9.30 -5.24
CA ARG A 149 -14.81 10.31 -4.18
C ARG A 149 -13.64 11.28 -4.34
N GLU A 150 -13.87 12.32 -5.13
CA GLU A 150 -12.90 13.39 -5.34
C GLU A 150 -12.44 14.01 -4.00
N GLY A 151 -11.15 14.35 -3.91
CA GLY A 151 -10.53 14.88 -2.69
C GLY A 151 -10.33 13.88 -1.54
N CYS A 152 -10.92 12.69 -1.61
CA CYS A 152 -10.87 11.69 -0.54
C CYS A 152 -9.76 10.65 -0.67
N SER A 153 -8.86 10.82 -1.64
CA SER A 153 -7.71 9.92 -1.77
C SER A 153 -6.80 10.01 -0.55
N ILE A 154 -6.30 8.87 -0.10
CA ILE A 154 -5.29 8.80 0.96
C ILE A 154 -3.91 8.79 0.32
N TRP A 155 -3.02 9.65 0.79
CA TRP A 155 -1.64 9.74 0.31
C TRP A 155 -0.72 9.09 1.34
N LEU A 156 -0.21 7.91 1.01
CA LEU A 156 0.57 7.07 1.90
C LEU A 156 2.06 7.15 1.59
N ARG A 157 2.87 7.24 2.65
CA ARG A 157 4.32 7.10 2.60
C ARG A 157 4.75 5.84 3.35
N ARG A 158 5.78 5.17 2.81
CA ARG A 158 6.43 4.06 3.51
C ARG A 158 7.26 4.60 4.68
N THR A 159 7.11 4.00 5.85
CA THR A 159 7.98 4.18 7.03
C THR A 159 8.83 2.90 7.21
N PRO A 160 9.73 2.78 8.18
CA PRO A 160 10.42 1.50 8.42
C PRO A 160 9.48 0.35 8.81
N THR A 161 8.43 0.64 9.59
CA THR A 161 7.54 -0.36 10.21
C THR A 161 6.18 -0.50 9.52
N GLY A 162 5.85 0.41 8.60
CA GLY A 162 4.47 0.54 8.13
C GLY A 162 4.31 1.45 6.91
N TRP A 163 3.06 1.71 6.58
CA TRP A 163 2.61 2.82 5.76
C TRP A 163 1.83 3.78 6.64
N VAL A 164 2.02 5.08 6.44
CA VAL A 164 1.20 6.11 7.09
C VAL A 164 0.71 7.07 6.04
N GLY A 165 -0.51 7.56 6.16
CA GLY A 165 -1.07 8.49 5.20
C GLY A 165 -2.32 9.17 5.68
N SER A 166 -2.77 10.15 4.91
CA SER A 166 -3.99 10.89 5.20
C SER A 166 -4.65 11.43 3.94
N THR A 167 -5.89 11.90 4.08
CA THR A 167 -6.47 12.88 3.15
C THR A 167 -5.67 14.18 3.16
N ARG A 168 -5.85 15.02 2.14
CA ARG A 168 -5.23 16.36 2.07
C ARG A 168 -6.25 17.44 2.42
N GLY A 169 -5.86 18.35 3.30
CA GLY A 169 -6.66 19.54 3.64
C GLY A 169 -8.12 19.21 3.95
N GLN A 170 -9.02 19.95 3.31
CA GLN A 170 -10.47 19.85 3.47
C GLN A 170 -11.16 19.33 2.19
N ASP A 171 -10.39 18.75 1.26
CA ASP A 171 -10.85 18.45 -0.10
C ASP A 171 -11.88 17.31 -0.14
N CYS A 172 -11.87 16.42 0.87
CA CYS A 172 -12.80 15.30 0.93
C CYS A 172 -14.15 15.75 1.48
N ALA A 173 -15.07 16.09 0.56
CA ALA A 173 -16.42 16.49 0.92
C ALA A 173 -17.14 15.40 1.72
N SER A 174 -17.93 15.83 2.69
CA SER A 174 -18.79 14.98 3.51
C SER A 174 -20.15 15.65 3.66
N SER A 175 -21.20 14.85 3.76
CA SER A 175 -22.55 15.28 4.11
C SER A 175 -23.13 14.43 5.24
N LEU A 176 -22.26 13.73 5.97
CA LEU A 176 -22.65 12.93 7.12
C LEU A 176 -22.81 13.86 8.33
N GLY A 177 -24.01 13.87 8.94
CA GLY A 177 -24.34 14.82 9.99
C GLY A 177 -24.19 16.26 9.51
N ASP A 178 -23.63 17.12 10.35
CA ASP A 178 -23.40 18.54 10.04
C ASP A 178 -22.04 18.82 9.38
N ALA A 179 -21.33 17.78 8.95
CA ALA A 179 -20.00 17.94 8.35
C ALA A 179 -20.11 18.46 6.91
N VAL A 180 -19.16 19.29 6.50
CA VAL A 180 -18.94 19.70 5.11
C VAL A 180 -17.69 19.06 4.50
N TYR A 181 -16.74 18.64 5.34
CA TYR A 181 -15.60 17.83 4.91
C TYR A 181 -15.27 16.76 5.94
N ALA A 182 -14.50 15.76 5.51
CA ALA A 182 -13.96 14.72 6.37
C ALA A 182 -12.45 14.59 6.18
N THR A 183 -11.76 14.22 7.24
CA THR A 183 -10.36 13.81 7.17
C THR A 183 -10.24 12.34 7.53
N SER A 184 -9.26 11.66 6.94
CA SER A 184 -8.88 10.31 7.34
C SER A 184 -7.37 10.26 7.53
N GLU A 185 -6.94 9.63 8.61
CA GLU A 185 -5.54 9.31 8.88
C GLU A 185 -5.42 7.79 9.06
N VAL A 186 -4.44 7.18 8.39
CA VAL A 186 -4.26 5.74 8.41
C VAL A 186 -2.83 5.35 8.75
N THR A 187 -2.70 4.26 9.49
CA THR A 187 -1.44 3.54 9.69
C THR A 187 -1.67 2.07 9.36
N ILE A 188 -0.86 1.51 8.46
CA ILE A 188 -1.01 0.13 7.99
C ILE A 188 0.33 -0.59 8.20
N THR A 189 0.28 -1.73 8.87
CA THR A 189 1.42 -2.65 9.01
C THR A 189 1.08 -3.99 8.35
N ALA A 190 2.01 -4.94 8.37
CA ALA A 190 1.74 -6.29 7.88
C ALA A 190 0.62 -7.00 8.65
N THR A 191 0.33 -6.60 9.90
CA THR A 191 -0.59 -7.29 10.81
C THR A 191 -1.69 -6.40 11.38
N SER A 192 -1.74 -5.12 11.03
CA SER A 192 -2.73 -4.19 11.57
C SER A 192 -3.05 -3.04 10.62
N LEU A 193 -4.24 -2.47 10.82
CA LEU A 193 -4.68 -1.24 10.19
C LEU A 193 -5.29 -0.34 11.27
N SER A 194 -4.88 0.91 11.34
CA SER A 194 -5.58 1.93 12.10
C SER A 194 -6.14 2.97 11.16
N SER A 195 -7.38 3.39 11.41
CA SER A 195 -8.08 4.41 10.62
C SER A 195 -8.76 5.40 11.56
N TRP A 196 -8.49 6.67 11.37
CA TRP A 196 -9.11 7.74 12.13
C TRP A 196 -9.87 8.68 11.20
N ASP A 197 -11.17 8.41 11.06
CA ASP A 197 -12.08 9.20 10.24
C ASP A 197 -12.81 10.21 11.12
N ARG A 198 -12.80 11.48 10.71
CA ARG A 198 -13.43 12.59 11.43
C ARG A 198 -14.12 13.53 10.45
N GLY A 199 -15.28 14.05 10.83
CA GLY A 199 -16.02 15.03 10.06
C GLY A 199 -16.02 16.39 10.72
N PHE A 200 -15.99 17.43 9.90
CA PHE A 200 -15.87 18.81 10.35
C PHE A 200 -16.90 19.69 9.66
N ASP A 201 -17.44 20.64 10.40
CA ASP A 201 -18.34 21.67 9.87
C ASP A 201 -17.59 22.75 9.05
N ALA A 202 -18.31 23.78 8.60
CA ALA A 202 -17.73 24.88 7.83
C ALA A 202 -16.77 25.78 8.64
N ASN A 203 -16.82 25.72 9.97
CA ASN A 203 -15.91 26.46 10.85
C ASN A 203 -14.65 25.65 11.20
N GLY A 204 -14.58 24.38 10.78
CA GLY A 204 -13.51 23.46 11.12
C GLY A 204 -13.68 22.78 12.48
N GLU A 205 -14.87 22.83 13.07
CA GLU A 205 -15.20 22.12 14.31
C GLU A 205 -15.56 20.67 14.01
N GLN A 206 -15.01 19.73 14.79
CA GLN A 206 -15.32 18.31 14.63
C GLN A 206 -16.75 18.03 15.08
N VAL A 207 -17.57 17.51 14.17
CA VAL A 207 -19.00 17.21 14.42
C VAL A 207 -19.30 15.73 14.50
N TRP A 208 -18.41 14.86 13.99
CA TRP A 208 -18.49 13.42 14.20
C TRP A 208 -17.12 12.74 14.11
N GLY A 209 -17.10 11.47 14.51
CA GLY A 209 -15.89 10.65 14.59
C GLY A 209 -15.32 10.66 16.01
N ALA A 210 -14.50 9.66 16.31
CA ALA A 210 -13.96 9.48 17.66
C ALA A 210 -12.99 10.62 18.01
N ALA A 211 -13.15 11.23 19.20
CA ALA A 211 -12.22 12.22 19.71
C ALA A 211 -10.97 11.57 20.34
N ALA A 212 -11.14 10.40 20.96
CA ALA A 212 -10.10 9.71 21.72
C ALA A 212 -9.04 9.01 20.84
N GLY A 213 -9.34 8.75 19.57
CA GLY A 213 -8.43 8.13 18.62
C GLY A 213 -9.13 7.29 17.56
N GLY A 214 -8.38 6.83 16.56
CA GLY A 214 -8.89 6.00 15.48
C GLY A 214 -9.26 4.58 15.91
N TYR A 215 -10.03 3.91 15.05
CA TYR A 215 -10.23 2.47 15.15
C TYR A 215 -8.90 1.75 14.91
N ARG A 216 -8.68 0.65 15.63
CA ARG A 216 -7.51 -0.23 15.55
C ARG A 216 -7.97 -1.63 15.18
N PHE A 217 -7.62 -2.04 13.98
CA PHE A 217 -7.99 -3.32 13.42
C PHE A 217 -6.77 -4.26 13.41
N VAL A 218 -6.96 -5.46 13.93
CA VAL A 218 -5.96 -6.54 13.91
C VAL A 218 -6.27 -7.48 12.77
N LYS A 219 -5.26 -7.83 11.96
CA LYS A 219 -5.41 -8.80 10.88
C LYS A 219 -5.58 -10.20 11.45
N ARG A 220 -6.69 -10.86 11.11
CA ARG A 220 -6.98 -12.25 11.53
C ARG A 220 -6.65 -13.27 10.44
N ARG A 221 -6.74 -12.88 9.17
CA ARG A 221 -6.37 -13.70 8.00
C ARG A 221 -5.93 -12.82 6.83
#